data_AF-A0AAD9ETN0-F1
#
_entry.id   AF-A0AAD9ETN0-F1
#
_cell.length_a   1.000
_cell.length_b   1.000
_cell.length_c   1.000
_cell.angle_alpha   90.00
_cell.angle_beta   90.00
_cell.angle_gamma   90.00
#
_symmetry.space_group_name_H-M   'P 1'
#
loop_
_entity.id
_entity.type
_entity.pdbx_description
1 polymer ?
#
loop_
_entity_poly.entity_id
_entity_poly.type
_entity_poly.pdbx_seq_one_letter_code
_entity_poly.pdbx_strand_id
1 'polypeptide(L)'
;MTGVDIVYDEIHSRHDQSWSGRLGPAEGGGQLLCVACVVEMIESDDIASVRKSFALSGISGVLKCSPGALRELLKQDHRVSVRFTASLLGMLHTVEDQATLEKVDQVLVQLLLELQSELSYRFVLEDIHRQLNDQTNMKSFVPTFTFLGNLVEAVPNVAQVW
;
A
#
# COMPACT_ATOMS: atom_id res chain seq x y z
N MET A 1 14.47 4.49 -16.00
CA MET A 1 14.66 3.13 -15.47
C MET A 1 13.44 2.33 -15.87
N THR A 2 13.63 1.22 -16.59
CA THR A 2 12.55 0.26 -16.87
C THR A 2 12.04 -0.29 -15.53
N GLY A 3 10.73 -0.27 -15.29
CA GLY A 3 10.14 -0.78 -14.05
C GLY A 3 10.49 -2.25 -13.86
N VAL A 4 10.96 -2.62 -12.66
CA VAL A 4 11.30 -4.01 -12.33
C VAL A 4 10.01 -4.77 -12.02
N ASP A 5 9.74 -5.86 -12.73
CA ASP A 5 8.55 -6.68 -12.48
C ASP A 5 8.47 -7.15 -11.01
N ILE A 6 7.28 -7.07 -10.43
CA ILE A 6 6.95 -7.47 -9.05
C ILE A 6 6.04 -8.69 -9.14
N VAL A 7 6.63 -9.82 -9.50
CA VAL A 7 5.98 -11.14 -9.49
C VAL A 7 7.00 -12.12 -8.93
N TYR A 8 6.65 -12.78 -7.84
CA TYR A 8 7.54 -13.65 -7.09
C TYR A 8 6.86 -14.99 -6.86
N ASP A 9 7.17 -15.98 -7.70
CA ASP A 9 6.60 -17.34 -7.60
C ASP A 9 6.97 -18.04 -6.28
N GLU A 10 8.12 -17.68 -5.71
CA GLU A 10 8.60 -18.16 -4.42
C GLU A 10 7.79 -17.61 -3.23
N ILE A 11 7.08 -16.50 -3.42
CA ILE A 11 6.25 -15.86 -2.39
C ILE A 11 4.79 -16.26 -2.60
N HIS A 12 4.30 -16.12 -3.83
CA HIS A 12 2.92 -16.35 -4.20
C HIS A 12 2.85 -17.16 -5.49
N SER A 13 2.11 -18.26 -5.49
CA SER A 13 2.05 -19.17 -6.65
C SER A 13 0.86 -18.95 -7.57
N ARG A 14 -0.13 -18.13 -7.19
CA ARG A 14 -1.41 -17.97 -7.91
C ARG A 14 -1.64 -16.55 -8.42
N HIS A 15 -0.90 -16.15 -9.45
CA HIS A 15 -1.04 -14.83 -10.09
C HIS A 15 -2.31 -14.73 -10.96
N ASP A 16 -3.46 -14.60 -10.31
CA ASP A 16 -4.74 -14.37 -10.98
C ASP A 16 -4.76 -13.00 -11.68
N GLN A 17 -5.43 -12.91 -12.83
CA GLN A 17 -5.53 -11.67 -13.61
C GLN A 17 -6.33 -10.59 -12.88
N SER A 18 -7.17 -10.96 -11.90
CA SER A 18 -7.93 -10.03 -11.07
C SER A 18 -7.06 -9.22 -10.08
N TRP A 19 -5.82 -9.63 -9.83
CA TRP A 19 -4.86 -8.88 -9.00
C TRP A 19 -3.44 -8.87 -9.53
N SER A 20 -3.26 -9.26 -10.79
CA SER A 20 -2.00 -9.14 -11.51
C SER A 20 -2.21 -8.52 -12.89
N GLY A 21 -1.24 -7.72 -13.34
CA GLY A 21 -1.34 -7.04 -14.61
C GLY A 21 -0.07 -6.29 -14.98
N ARG A 22 0.10 -6.01 -16.27
CA ARG A 22 1.17 -5.13 -16.75
C ARG A 22 0.69 -3.68 -16.63
N LEU A 23 1.28 -2.95 -15.68
CA LEU A 23 0.94 -1.57 -15.37
C LEU A 23 2.04 -0.64 -15.87
N GLY A 24 1.70 0.29 -16.75
CA GLY A 24 2.68 1.21 -17.33
C GLY A 24 2.15 2.04 -18.48
N PRO A 25 3.00 2.89 -19.08
CA PRO A 25 2.65 3.66 -20.27
C PRO A 25 2.23 2.75 -21.43
N ALA A 26 1.26 3.22 -22.22
CA ALA A 26 0.71 2.49 -23.36
C ALA A 26 1.74 2.13 -24.45
N GLU A 27 2.88 2.83 -24.47
CA GLU A 27 3.91 2.76 -25.51
C GLU A 27 4.86 1.55 -25.38
N GLY A 28 4.57 0.62 -24.47
CA GLY A 28 5.33 -0.62 -24.30
C GLY A 28 6.48 -0.45 -23.32
N GLY A 29 6.35 -1.07 -22.15
CA GLY A 29 7.34 -0.95 -21.07
C GLY A 29 6.75 -1.00 -19.66
N GLY A 30 5.47 -1.38 -19.52
CA GLY A 30 4.84 -1.49 -18.20
C GLY A 30 5.43 -2.59 -17.35
N GLN A 31 5.39 -2.36 -16.04
CA GLN A 31 5.82 -3.24 -14.98
C GLN A 31 4.76 -4.31 -14.75
N LEU A 32 5.13 -5.59 -14.83
CA LEU A 32 4.25 -6.67 -14.41
C LEU A 32 4.17 -6.65 -12.88
N LEU A 33 2.97 -6.48 -12.34
CA LEU A 33 2.71 -6.43 -10.91
C LEU A 33 1.74 -7.53 -10.54
N CYS A 34 2.02 -8.24 -9.44
CA CYS A 34 1.04 -9.03 -8.70
C CYS A 34 0.86 -8.43 -7.30
N VAL A 35 -0.32 -7.90 -7.00
CA VAL A 35 -0.60 -7.28 -5.69
C VAL A 35 -0.54 -8.31 -4.57
N ALA A 36 -1.00 -9.54 -4.82
CA ALA A 36 -0.91 -10.62 -3.84
C ALA A 36 0.55 -10.96 -3.45
N CYS A 37 1.49 -10.94 -4.41
CA CYS A 37 2.92 -11.07 -4.08
C CYS A 37 3.39 -9.99 -3.12
N VAL A 38 2.97 -8.75 -3.34
CA VAL A 38 3.37 -7.63 -2.48
C VAL A 38 2.79 -7.81 -1.10
N VAL A 39 1.50 -8.13 -1.00
CA VAL A 39 0.81 -8.39 0.28
C VAL A 39 1.51 -9.50 1.07
N GLU A 40 1.71 -10.66 0.46
CA GLU A 40 2.36 -11.79 1.13
C GLU A 40 3.83 -11.48 1.47
N MET A 41 4.52 -10.70 0.62
CA MET A 41 5.88 -10.26 0.91
C MET A 41 5.93 -9.35 2.15
N ILE A 42 5.04 -8.37 2.24
CA ILE A 42 5.09 -7.39 3.32
C ILE A 42 4.56 -7.94 4.65
N GLU A 43 3.62 -8.88 4.59
CA GLU A 43 3.08 -9.59 5.77
C GLU A 43 4.08 -10.63 6.33
N SER A 44 5.04 -11.12 5.53
CA SER A 44 6.00 -12.14 5.98
C SER A 44 7.10 -11.58 6.87
N ASP A 45 7.29 -12.16 8.06
CA ASP A 45 8.38 -11.80 8.98
C ASP A 45 9.75 -12.31 8.52
N ASP A 46 9.78 -13.34 7.66
CA ASP A 46 11.01 -13.94 7.14
C ASP A 46 11.69 -13.10 6.05
N ILE A 47 10.98 -12.09 5.54
CA ILE A 47 11.48 -11.22 4.47
C ILE A 47 12.07 -9.94 5.06
N ALA A 48 13.33 -9.70 4.75
CA ALA A 48 14.04 -8.49 5.20
C ALA A 48 13.33 -7.19 4.77
N SER A 49 13.34 -6.19 5.65
CA SER A 49 12.69 -4.89 5.44
C SER A 49 13.12 -4.20 4.14
N VAL A 50 14.38 -4.34 3.73
CA VAL A 50 14.91 -3.77 2.48
C VAL A 50 14.20 -4.34 1.25
N ARG A 51 13.87 -5.64 1.24
CA ARG A 51 13.13 -6.26 0.13
C ARG A 51 11.68 -5.74 0.09
N LYS A 52 11.04 -5.61 1.26
CA LYS A 52 9.70 -5.00 1.38
C LYS A 52 9.71 -3.57 0.83
N SER A 53 10.67 -2.75 1.26
CA SER A 53 10.84 -1.37 0.79
C SER A 53 11.09 -1.27 -0.72
N PHE A 54 11.85 -2.21 -1.30
CA PHE A 54 12.05 -2.29 -2.73
C PHE A 54 10.75 -2.56 -3.50
N ALA A 55 9.96 -3.55 -3.05
CA ALA A 55 8.66 -3.84 -3.66
C ALA A 55 7.69 -2.64 -3.56
N LEU A 56 7.63 -2.01 -2.38
CA LEU A 56 6.84 -0.80 -2.16
C LEU A 56 7.30 0.38 -3.03
N SER A 57 8.60 0.51 -3.29
CA SER A 57 9.12 1.51 -4.20
C SER A 57 8.66 1.29 -5.63
N GLY A 58 8.54 0.03 -6.08
CA GLY A 58 7.97 -0.27 -7.38
C GLY A 58 6.46 0.02 -7.44
N ILE A 59 5.69 -0.25 -6.38
CA ILE A 59 4.29 0.20 -6.27
C ILE A 59 4.18 1.72 -6.38
N SER A 60 5.01 2.46 -5.64
CA SER A 60 5.05 3.93 -5.74
C SER A 60 5.41 4.39 -7.16
N GLY A 61 6.29 3.65 -7.86
CA GLY A 61 6.59 3.86 -9.27
C GLY A 61 5.37 3.73 -10.16
N VAL A 62 4.59 2.64 -10.01
CA VAL A 62 3.33 2.43 -10.74
C VAL A 62 2.34 3.57 -10.49
N LEU A 63 2.12 3.92 -9.22
CA LEU A 63 1.20 4.99 -8.81
C LEU A 63 1.57 6.35 -9.42
N LYS A 64 2.86 6.64 -9.58
CA LYS A 64 3.35 7.90 -10.17
C LYS A 64 3.34 7.90 -11.70
N CYS A 65 3.79 6.80 -12.31
CA CYS A 65 4.02 6.73 -13.75
C CYS A 65 2.78 6.30 -14.53
N SER A 66 1.76 5.73 -13.86
CA SER A 66 0.53 5.26 -14.51
C SER A 66 -0.69 5.49 -13.61
N PRO A 67 -1.10 6.75 -13.42
CA PRO A 67 -2.27 7.09 -12.60
C PRO A 67 -3.52 6.35 -13.07
N GLY A 68 -4.31 5.83 -12.14
CA GLY A 68 -5.49 5.02 -12.38
C GLY A 68 -5.23 3.54 -12.65
N ALA A 69 -4.01 3.14 -13.04
CA ALA A 69 -3.74 1.76 -13.44
C ALA A 69 -3.86 0.77 -12.27
N LEU A 70 -3.36 1.16 -11.08
CA LEU A 70 -3.50 0.33 -9.90
C LEU A 70 -4.95 0.32 -9.40
N ARG A 71 -5.66 1.46 -9.49
CA ARG A 71 -7.10 1.49 -9.17
C ARG A 71 -7.91 0.53 -10.04
N GLU A 72 -7.70 0.53 -11.36
CA GLU A 72 -8.43 -0.38 -12.26
C GLU A 72 -8.12 -1.85 -12.00
N LEU A 73 -6.89 -2.18 -11.58
CA LEU A 73 -6.55 -3.53 -11.14
C LEU A 73 -7.31 -3.90 -9.85
N LEU A 74 -7.21 -3.06 -8.82
CA LEU A 74 -7.80 -3.31 -7.50
C LEU A 74 -9.34 -3.32 -7.50
N LYS A 75 -9.99 -2.70 -8.50
CA LYS A 75 -11.44 -2.78 -8.70
C LYS A 75 -11.93 -4.19 -9.06
N GLN A 76 -11.06 -5.04 -9.61
CA GLN A 76 -11.46 -6.39 -10.03
C GLN A 76 -11.66 -7.33 -8.83
N ASP A 77 -10.89 -7.14 -7.76
CA ASP A 77 -11.09 -7.83 -6.48
C ASP A 77 -10.87 -6.88 -5.29
N HIS A 78 -11.99 -6.39 -4.74
CA HIS A 78 -11.97 -5.50 -3.59
C HIS A 78 -11.31 -6.11 -2.34
N ARG A 79 -11.33 -7.44 -2.20
CA ARG A 79 -10.71 -8.12 -1.05
C ARG A 79 -9.20 -7.92 -1.05
N VAL A 80 -8.59 -7.93 -2.23
CA VAL A 80 -7.16 -7.65 -2.40
C VAL A 80 -6.86 -6.19 -2.10
N SER A 81 -7.71 -5.26 -2.53
CA SER A 81 -7.57 -3.84 -2.18
C SER A 81 -7.60 -3.62 -0.67
N VAL A 82 -8.61 -4.16 0.01
CA VAL A 82 -8.77 -4.02 1.47
C VAL A 82 -7.59 -4.65 2.20
N ARG A 83 -7.19 -5.88 1.82
CA ARG A 83 -6.05 -6.55 2.45
C ARG A 83 -4.74 -5.80 2.23
N PHE A 84 -4.52 -5.26 1.03
CA PHE A 84 -3.33 -4.47 0.73
C PHE A 84 -3.26 -3.20 1.60
N THR A 85 -4.35 -2.45 1.70
CA THR A 85 -4.43 -1.29 2.60
C THR A 85 -4.22 -1.67 4.06
N ALA A 86 -4.87 -2.73 4.54
CA ALA A 86 -4.72 -3.21 5.93
C ALA A 86 -3.27 -3.64 6.24
N SER A 87 -2.62 -4.33 5.30
CA SER A 87 -1.23 -4.79 5.45
C SER A 87 -0.28 -3.61 5.59
N LEU A 88 -0.45 -2.58 4.76
CA LEU A 88 0.33 -1.35 4.85
C LEU A 88 0.09 -0.60 6.16
N LEU A 89 -1.15 -0.53 6.64
CA LEU A 89 -1.45 0.06 7.96
C LEU A 89 -0.78 -0.73 9.08
N GLY A 90 -0.80 -2.06 9.03
CA GLY A 90 -0.09 -2.91 10.00
C GLY A 90 1.41 -2.64 10.03
N MET A 91 2.02 -2.42 8.85
CA MET A 91 3.45 -2.10 8.75
C MET A 91 3.84 -0.79 9.47
N LEU A 92 2.95 0.18 9.59
CA LEU A 92 3.22 1.42 10.34
C LEU A 92 3.55 1.14 11.82
N HIS A 93 3.14 -0.01 12.34
CA HIS A 93 3.34 -0.41 13.73
C HIS A 93 4.40 -1.48 13.94
N THR A 94 4.64 -2.32 12.93
CA THR A 94 5.52 -3.50 13.05
C THR A 94 6.91 -3.28 12.47
N VAL A 95 7.08 -2.33 11.54
CA VAL A 95 8.37 -2.07 10.91
C VAL A 95 9.19 -1.12 11.77
N GLU A 96 10.42 -1.53 12.12
CA GLU A 96 11.37 -0.69 12.87
C GLU A 96 12.27 0.16 11.96
N ASP A 97 12.52 -0.29 10.73
CA ASP A 97 13.37 0.42 9.79
C ASP A 97 12.70 1.70 9.28
N GLN A 98 13.28 2.85 9.64
CA GLN A 98 12.73 4.17 9.35
C GLN A 98 12.56 4.42 7.83
N ALA A 99 13.52 4.00 7.01
CA ALA A 99 13.44 4.19 5.56
C ALA A 99 12.29 3.40 4.93
N THR A 100 12.02 2.20 5.46
CA THR A 100 10.86 1.40 5.06
C THR A 100 9.55 2.01 5.56
N LEU A 101 9.50 2.52 6.81
CA LEU A 101 8.32 3.22 7.33
C LEU A 101 7.94 4.44 6.48
N GLU A 102 8.90 5.27 6.10
CA GLU A 102 8.68 6.41 5.20
C GLU A 102 8.13 5.96 3.84
N LYS A 103 8.56 4.79 3.37
CA LYS A 103 8.05 4.21 2.12
C LYS A 103 6.61 3.71 2.27
N VAL A 104 6.29 3.06 3.37
CA VAL A 104 4.93 2.59 3.69
C VAL A 104 3.96 3.76 3.73
N ASP A 105 4.31 4.81 4.47
CA ASP A 105 3.55 6.05 4.56
C ASP A 105 3.27 6.65 3.17
N GLN A 106 4.35 6.83 2.39
CA GLN A 106 4.25 7.36 1.04
C GLN A 106 3.30 6.53 0.14
N VAL A 107 3.40 5.20 0.21
CA VAL A 107 2.57 4.29 -0.60
C VAL A 107 1.13 4.31 -0.13
N LEU A 108 0.85 4.38 1.17
CA LEU A 108 -0.50 4.50 1.71
C LEU A 108 -1.19 5.77 1.22
N VAL A 109 -0.52 6.93 1.33
CA VAL A 109 -1.08 8.20 0.87
C VAL A 109 -1.36 8.15 -0.63
N GLN A 110 -0.40 7.68 -1.44
CA GLN A 110 -0.57 7.55 -2.88
C GLN A 110 -1.68 6.57 -3.26
N LEU A 111 -1.79 5.44 -2.56
CA LEU A 111 -2.83 4.45 -2.79
C LEU A 111 -4.22 5.03 -2.51
N LEU A 112 -4.39 5.77 -1.41
CA LEU A 112 -5.68 6.37 -1.08
C LEU A 112 -6.08 7.48 -2.07
N LEU A 113 -5.11 8.30 -2.49
CA LEU A 113 -5.28 9.28 -3.56
C LEU A 113 -5.60 8.63 -4.92
N GLU A 114 -5.08 7.44 -5.16
CA GLU A 114 -5.35 6.66 -6.37
C GLU A 114 -6.75 6.06 -6.31
N LEU A 115 -7.20 5.55 -5.16
CA LEU A 115 -8.51 4.94 -4.99
C LEU A 115 -9.65 5.96 -4.99
N GLN A 116 -9.43 7.16 -4.45
CA GLN A 116 -10.41 8.27 -4.36
C GLN A 116 -11.80 7.82 -3.89
N SER A 117 -11.83 6.96 -2.88
CA SER A 117 -13.06 6.35 -2.39
C SER A 117 -13.30 6.71 -0.93
N GLU A 118 -14.47 7.27 -0.62
CA GLU A 118 -14.90 7.53 0.76
C GLU A 118 -14.85 6.26 1.61
N LEU A 119 -15.20 5.11 1.04
CA LEU A 119 -15.14 3.82 1.73
C LEU A 119 -13.71 3.44 2.11
N SER A 120 -12.72 3.77 1.28
CA SER A 120 -11.30 3.52 1.58
C SER A 120 -10.81 4.42 2.71
N TYR A 121 -11.19 5.70 2.72
CA TYR A 121 -10.85 6.60 3.83
C TYR A 121 -11.51 6.14 5.14
N ARG A 122 -12.79 5.79 5.11
CA ARG A 122 -13.50 5.27 6.29
C ARG A 122 -12.88 3.99 6.82
N PHE A 123 -12.58 3.04 5.93
CA PHE A 123 -11.90 1.80 6.30
C PHE A 123 -10.59 2.08 7.05
N VAL A 124 -9.75 2.98 6.52
CA VAL A 124 -8.48 3.35 7.16
C VAL A 124 -8.69 3.93 8.55
N LEU A 125 -9.66 4.84 8.71
CA LEU A 125 -9.95 5.47 10.00
C LEU A 125 -10.50 4.47 11.02
N GLU A 126 -11.42 3.60 10.59
CA GLU A 126 -11.98 2.53 11.45
C GLU A 126 -10.90 1.54 11.88
N ASP A 127 -9.98 1.19 10.97
CA ASP A 127 -8.88 0.28 11.25
C ASP A 127 -7.88 0.89 12.24
N ILE A 128 -7.48 2.16 12.04
CA ILE A 128 -6.61 2.90 12.97
C ILE A 128 -7.26 3.04 14.35
N HIS A 129 -8.55 3.37 14.40
CA HIS A 129 -9.28 3.47 15.68
C HIS A 129 -9.30 2.12 16.39
N ARG A 130 -9.59 1.02 15.68
CA ARG A 130 -9.52 -0.33 16.26
C ARG A 130 -8.14 -0.61 16.83
N GLN A 131 -7.07 -0.33 16.07
CA GLN A 131 -5.70 -0.56 16.53
C GLN A 131 -5.35 0.27 17.78
N LEU A 132 -5.79 1.53 17.84
CA LEU A 132 -5.61 2.41 19.01
C LEU A 132 -6.29 1.84 20.27
N ASN A 133 -7.46 1.22 20.12
CA ASN A 133 -8.17 0.63 21.24
C ASN A 133 -7.51 -0.66 21.76
N ASP A 134 -6.84 -1.41 20.88
CA ASP A 134 -6.25 -2.71 21.20
C ASP A 134 -4.83 -2.62 21.79
N GLN A 135 -4.15 -1.47 21.63
CA GLN A 135 -2.73 -1.31 21.96
C GLN A 135 -2.50 -0.39 23.17
N THR A 136 -1.63 -0.80 24.09
CA THR A 136 -1.29 -0.03 25.30
C THR A 136 -0.06 0.87 25.16
N ASN A 137 0.75 0.69 24.12
CA ASN A 137 1.98 1.44 23.90
C ASN A 137 1.79 2.56 22.88
N MET A 138 1.68 3.80 23.34
CA MET A 138 1.48 4.96 22.45
C MET A 138 2.69 5.29 21.55
N LYS A 139 3.90 4.79 21.85
CA LYS A 139 5.09 5.11 21.04
C LYS A 139 5.06 4.46 19.65
N SER A 140 4.42 3.31 19.51
CA SER A 140 4.26 2.63 18.21
C SER A 140 3.26 3.33 17.29
N PHE A 141 2.55 4.36 17.75
CA PHE A 141 1.58 5.12 16.95
C PHE A 141 2.13 6.40 16.33
N VAL A 142 3.38 6.77 16.64
CA VAL A 142 4.01 7.96 16.02
C VAL A 142 3.96 7.89 14.49
N PRO A 143 4.31 6.76 13.82
CA PRO A 143 4.21 6.66 12.37
C PRO A 143 2.77 6.85 11.85
N THR A 144 1.77 6.36 12.59
CA THR A 144 0.35 6.50 12.25
C THR A 144 -0.12 7.95 12.33
N PHE A 145 0.32 8.71 13.34
CA PHE A 145 0.00 10.14 13.42
C PHE A 145 0.68 10.94 12.30
N THR A 146 1.93 10.61 11.95
CA THR A 146 2.62 11.18 10.79
C THR A 146 1.82 10.90 9.50
N PHE A 147 1.38 9.66 9.31
CA PHE A 147 0.55 9.26 8.18
C PHE A 147 -0.75 10.03 8.09
N LEU A 148 -1.48 10.15 9.20
CA LEU A 148 -2.72 10.92 9.22
C LEU A 148 -2.49 12.40 8.89
N GLY A 149 -1.40 12.99 9.39
CA GLY A 149 -0.99 14.35 9.02
C GLY A 149 -0.75 14.50 7.52
N ASN A 150 0.04 13.59 6.94
CA ASN A 150 0.34 13.57 5.51
C ASN A 150 -0.91 13.33 4.65
N LEU A 151 -1.83 12.49 5.12
CA LEU A 151 -3.09 12.23 4.44
C LEU A 151 -3.99 13.46 4.42
N VAL A 152 -4.11 14.18 5.54
CA VAL A 152 -4.88 15.43 5.62
C VAL A 152 -4.25 16.54 4.76
N GLU A 153 -2.92 16.62 4.72
CA GLU A 153 -2.22 17.54 3.83
C GLU A 153 -2.51 17.23 2.36
N ALA A 154 -2.48 15.95 1.98
CA ALA A 154 -2.74 15.51 0.61
C ALA A 154 -4.23 15.60 0.21
N VAL A 155 -5.14 15.38 1.16
CA VAL A 155 -6.60 15.38 0.95
C VAL A 155 -7.29 16.18 2.07
N PRO A 156 -7.38 17.51 1.95
CA PRO A 156 -7.98 18.34 3.00
C PRO A 156 -9.42 17.96 3.34
N ASN A 157 -10.17 17.42 2.36
CA ASN A 157 -11.55 16.96 2.55
C ASN A 157 -11.67 15.76 3.49
N VAL A 158 -10.60 14.98 3.67
CA VAL A 158 -10.61 13.85 4.61
C VAL A 158 -10.90 14.36 6.01
N ALA A 159 -10.42 15.55 6.41
CA ALA A 159 -10.71 16.14 7.72
C ALA A 159 -12.20 16.42 7.98
N GLN A 160 -13.05 16.43 6.95
CA GLN A 160 -14.51 16.57 7.09
C GLN A 160 -15.23 15.24 7.37
N VAL A 161 -14.53 14.12 7.16
CA VAL A 161 -15.00 12.75 7.45
C VAL A 161 -14.59 12.30 8.87
N TRP A 162 -13.79 13.12 9.57
CA TRP A 162 -13.31 12.90 10.93
C TRP A 162 -14.32 13.31 12.00
#